data_AF-A0A060CJN4-F1
#
_entry.id   AF-A0A060CJN4-F1
#
_cell.length_a   1.000
_cell.length_b   1.000
_cell.length_c   1.000
_cell.angle_alpha   90.00
_cell.angle_beta   90.00
_cell.angle_gamma   90.00
#
_symmetry.space_group_name_H-M   'P 1'
#
loop_
_entity.id
_entity.type
_entity.pdbx_description
1 polymer ?
#
loop_
_entity_poly.entity_id
_entity_poly.type
_entity_poly.pdbx_seq_one_letter_code
_entity_poly.pdbx_strand_id
1 'polypeptide(L)'
;MAPLGWMNDPNGLIYFRGQYHAFYQFHPYSKDWGPMHWGHATSPDMVHWQNQPVALAPGEKFDQGGCYSGSAVDYHDQLALIYTGHVFDDPQNNDPFSPDFRQMQNLAISQDGI
;
A
#
# COMPACT_ATOMS: atom_id res chain seq x y z
N MET A 1 -9.11 9.20 6.96
CA MET A 1 -7.77 9.42 7.56
C MET A 1 -7.31 8.11 8.17
N ALA A 2 -6.01 7.84 8.13
CA ALA A 2 -5.45 6.66 8.80
C ALA A 2 -5.84 6.66 10.29
N PRO A 3 -6.16 5.50 10.90
CA PRO A 3 -6.58 5.45 12.30
C PRO A 3 -5.50 5.96 13.28
N LEU A 4 -4.22 5.74 12.96
CA LEU A 4 -3.06 6.09 13.77
C LEU A 4 -1.79 5.98 12.92
N GLY A 5 -0.79 6.85 13.13
CA GLY A 5 0.52 6.76 12.47
C GLY A 5 0.70 7.73 11.31
N TRP A 6 1.71 7.50 10.47
CA TRP A 6 2.04 8.33 9.31
C TRP A 6 1.29 7.85 8.07
N MET A 7 0.81 8.81 7.26
CA MET A 7 0.25 8.55 5.94
C MET A 7 0.73 9.59 4.93
N ASN A 8 0.86 9.19 3.67
CA ASN A 8 1.15 10.10 2.56
C ASN A 8 0.32 9.76 1.32
N ASP A 9 0.94 9.24 0.26
CA ASP A 9 0.36 9.17 -1.08
C ASP A 9 -0.93 8.35 -1.09
N PRO A 10 -1.98 8.82 -1.79
CA PRO A 10 -3.10 7.97 -2.15
C PRO A 10 -2.65 6.91 -3.16
N ASN A 11 -3.11 5.67 -2.98
CA ASN A 11 -2.77 4.52 -3.80
C ASN A 11 -4.03 3.78 -4.24
N GLY A 12 -3.91 2.99 -5.31
CA GLY A 12 -4.88 1.95 -5.64
C GLY A 12 -6.34 2.41 -5.77
N LEU A 13 -6.59 3.68 -6.10
CA LEU A 13 -7.95 4.23 -6.11
C LEU A 13 -8.80 3.56 -7.20
N ILE A 14 -9.91 2.92 -6.82
CA ILE A 14 -10.76 2.18 -7.74
C ILE A 14 -12.19 2.06 -7.23
N TYR A 15 -13.16 1.97 -8.13
CA TYR A 15 -14.51 1.50 -7.81
C TYR A 15 -14.61 0.02 -8.19
N PHE A 16 -14.84 -0.86 -7.20
CA PHE A 16 -14.84 -2.31 -7.37
C PHE A 16 -15.99 -2.92 -6.55
N ARG A 17 -16.75 -3.84 -7.17
CA ARG A 17 -17.87 -4.57 -6.53
C ARG A 17 -18.83 -3.71 -5.70
N GLY A 18 -19.20 -2.54 -6.24
CA GLY A 18 -20.18 -1.65 -5.63
C GLY A 18 -19.60 -0.62 -4.65
N GLN A 19 -18.30 -0.65 -4.37
CA GLN A 19 -17.64 0.18 -3.37
C GLN A 19 -16.50 0.99 -4.01
N TYR A 20 -16.26 2.20 -3.51
CA TYR A 20 -15.01 2.93 -3.73
C TYR A 20 -13.96 2.40 -2.77
N HIS A 21 -12.80 2.01 -3.28
CA HIS A 21 -11.63 1.60 -2.52
C HIS A 21 -10.60 2.72 -2.60
N ALA A 22 -10.09 3.14 -1.44
CA ALA A 22 -8.96 4.03 -1.32
C ALA A 22 -7.86 3.35 -0.51
N PHE A 23 -6.72 3.14 -1.14
CA PHE A 23 -5.50 2.73 -0.46
C PHE A 23 -4.61 3.95 -0.24
N TYR A 24 -3.64 3.84 0.66
CA TYR A 24 -2.71 4.93 0.95
C TYR A 24 -1.41 4.40 1.54
N GLN A 25 -0.29 5.07 1.24
CA GLN A 25 0.98 4.83 1.94
C GLN A 25 0.77 5.01 3.44
N PHE A 26 1.23 4.04 4.22
CA PHE A 26 0.92 3.95 5.64
C PHE A 26 2.08 3.40 6.46
N HIS A 27 2.40 4.06 7.57
CA HIS A 27 3.30 3.53 8.59
C HIS A 27 2.57 3.50 9.94
N PRO A 28 2.04 2.32 10.35
CA PRO A 28 1.18 2.21 11.53
C PRO A 28 1.89 2.42 12.87
N TYR A 29 3.23 2.35 12.90
CA TYR A 29 4.01 2.24 14.13
C TYR A 29 4.61 3.57 14.61
N SER A 30 4.63 4.58 13.75
CA SER A 30 5.19 5.89 14.07
C SER A 30 4.46 7.01 13.33
N LYS A 31 4.60 8.23 13.84
CA LYS A 31 4.19 9.47 13.17
C LYS A 31 5.20 9.94 12.12
N ASP A 32 6.33 9.26 11.98
CA ASP A 32 7.38 9.60 11.03
C ASP A 32 7.37 8.57 9.89
N TRP A 33 7.94 8.91 8.75
CA TRP A 33 8.10 7.99 7.63
C TRP A 33 8.91 6.74 8.04
N GLY A 34 8.61 5.58 7.44
CA GLY A 34 9.28 4.32 7.75
C GLY A 34 8.91 3.21 6.77
N PRO A 35 9.00 1.92 7.16
CA PRO A 35 8.60 0.81 6.30
C PRO A 35 7.13 0.91 5.87
N MET A 36 6.94 1.22 4.58
CA MET A 36 5.63 1.56 4.04
C MET A 36 4.74 0.32 3.85
N HIS A 37 3.51 0.45 4.33
CA HIS A 37 2.39 -0.44 4.11
C HIS A 37 1.38 0.26 3.17
N TRP A 38 0.37 -0.48 2.72
CA TRP A 38 -0.85 0.12 2.18
C TRP A 38 -1.99 -0.01 3.18
N GLY A 39 -2.40 1.11 3.76
CA GLY A 39 -3.68 1.19 4.46
C GLY A 39 -4.83 1.16 3.46
N HIS A 40 -6.02 0.77 3.92
CA HIS A 40 -7.20 0.58 3.07
C HIS A 40 -8.47 1.12 3.75
N ALA A 41 -9.29 1.81 2.97
CA ALA A 41 -10.64 2.19 3.35
C ALA A 41 -11.60 2.03 2.18
N THR A 42 -12.86 1.69 2.47
CA THR A 42 -13.92 1.56 1.48
C THR A 42 -15.07 2.50 1.77
N SER A 43 -15.79 2.95 0.74
CA SER A 43 -16.96 3.81 0.86
C SER A 43 -18.01 3.50 -0.21
N PRO A 44 -19.32 3.53 0.10
CA PRO A 44 -20.37 3.42 -0.90
C PRO A 44 -20.61 4.75 -1.65
N ASP A 45 -20.20 5.89 -1.11
CA ASP A 45 -20.62 7.23 -1.56
C ASP A 45 -19.49 8.27 -1.61
N MET A 46 -18.24 7.87 -1.41
CA MET A 46 -17.05 8.72 -1.28
C MET A 46 -17.06 9.70 -0.10
N VAL A 47 -18.08 9.67 0.76
CA VAL A 47 -18.24 10.57 1.92
C VAL A 47 -18.08 9.80 3.23
N HIS A 48 -18.76 8.67 3.37
CA HIS A 48 -18.72 7.83 4.56
C HIS A 48 -17.77 6.66 4.32
N TRP A 49 -16.66 6.64 5.07
CA TRP A 49 -15.58 5.68 4.87
C TRP A 49 -15.49 4.68 6.04
N GLN A 50 -15.27 3.41 5.71
CA GLN A 50 -14.95 2.35 6.64
C GLN A 50 -13.50 1.93 6.47
N ASN A 51 -12.73 1.94 7.57
CA ASN A 51 -11.38 1.40 7.56
C ASN A 51 -11.41 -0.12 7.42
N GLN A 52 -10.53 -0.64 6.59
CA GLN A 52 -10.33 -2.06 6.37
C GLN A 52 -8.97 -2.50 6.96
N PRO A 53 -8.67 -3.80 7.01
CA PRO A 53 -7.33 -4.29 7.32
C PRO A 53 -6.26 -3.67 6.42
N VAL A 54 -5.01 -3.70 6.87
CA VAL A 54 -3.87 -3.30 6.04
C VAL A 54 -3.78 -4.26 4.84
N ALA A 55 -3.75 -3.72 3.63
CA ALA A 55 -3.82 -4.49 2.39
C ALA A 55 -2.45 -5.06 1.97
N LEU A 56 -1.38 -4.28 2.13
CA LEU A 56 0.00 -4.71 1.86
C LEU A 56 0.90 -4.36 3.03
N ALA A 57 1.72 -5.32 3.45
CA ALA A 57 2.77 -5.14 4.45
C ALA A 57 4.11 -5.59 3.85
N PRO A 58 5.21 -4.87 4.11
CA PRO A 58 6.53 -5.30 3.66
C PRO A 58 6.93 -6.59 4.37
N GLY A 59 7.57 -7.51 3.64
CA GLY A 59 8.05 -8.75 4.24
C GLY A 59 8.70 -9.73 3.27
N GLU A 60 8.46 -9.56 1.98
CA GLU A 60 9.05 -10.39 0.94
C GLU A 60 10.39 -9.82 0.48
N LYS A 61 11.23 -10.67 -0.12
CA LYS A 61 12.57 -10.26 -0.61
C LYS A 61 12.54 -9.09 -1.61
N PHE A 62 11.39 -8.87 -2.25
CA PHE A 62 11.19 -7.84 -3.27
C PHE A 62 10.53 -6.56 -2.72
N ASP A 63 10.12 -6.52 -1.46
CA ASP A 63 9.49 -5.34 -0.83
C ASP A 63 9.81 -5.17 0.67
N GLN A 64 10.80 -5.87 1.19
CA GLN A 64 11.21 -5.81 2.60
C GLN A 64 11.52 -4.39 3.11
N GLY A 65 11.90 -3.46 2.24
CA GLY A 65 12.12 -2.04 2.58
C GLY A 65 10.85 -1.19 2.53
N GLY A 66 9.75 -1.69 1.95
CA GLY A 66 8.46 -1.02 1.88
C GLY A 66 7.65 -1.39 0.63
N CYS A 67 6.33 -1.46 0.80
CA CYS A 67 5.36 -1.49 -0.29
C CYS A 67 5.03 -0.05 -0.70
N TYR A 68 5.76 0.47 -1.67
CA TYR A 68 5.63 1.84 -2.16
C TYR A 68 4.39 2.02 -3.06
N SER A 69 4.18 3.25 -3.51
CA SER A 69 3.00 3.69 -4.24
C SER A 69 2.72 2.88 -5.52
N GLY A 70 1.46 2.94 -5.96
CA GLY A 70 0.97 2.11 -7.04
C GLY A 70 -0.52 2.30 -7.33
N SER A 71 -1.02 1.49 -8.26
CA SER A 71 -2.38 1.56 -8.80
C SER A 71 -3.15 0.26 -8.58
N ALA A 72 -4.46 0.34 -8.77
CA ALA A 72 -5.35 -0.82 -8.75
C ALA A 72 -6.06 -0.92 -10.09
N VAL A 73 -6.39 -2.14 -10.49
CA VAL A 73 -7.20 -2.43 -11.67
C VAL A 73 -8.13 -3.60 -11.37
N ASP A 74 -9.35 -3.54 -11.88
CA ASP A 74 -10.23 -4.70 -11.92
C ASP A 74 -9.73 -5.64 -13.03
N TYR A 75 -9.17 -6.78 -12.63
CA TYR A 75 -8.69 -7.82 -13.53
C TYR A 75 -9.64 -9.01 -13.49
N HIS A 76 -10.64 -8.99 -14.36
CA HIS A 76 -11.65 -10.06 -14.47
C HIS A 76 -12.38 -10.36 -13.14
N ASP A 77 -12.92 -9.31 -12.50
CA ASP A 77 -13.60 -9.38 -11.20
C ASP A 77 -12.67 -9.82 -10.05
N GLN A 78 -11.37 -9.54 -10.20
CA GLN A 78 -10.37 -9.66 -9.14
C GLN A 78 -9.70 -8.32 -8.94
N LEU A 79 -9.55 -7.92 -7.68
CA LEU A 79 -8.88 -6.67 -7.36
C LEU A 79 -7.38 -6.87 -7.48
N ALA A 80 -6.77 -6.30 -8.51
CA ALA A 80 -5.34 -6.38 -8.76
C ALA A 80 -4.65 -5.08 -8.34
N LEU A 81 -3.65 -5.19 -7.47
CA LEU A 81 -2.80 -4.08 -7.03
C LEU A 81 -1.43 -4.21 -7.68
N ILE A 82 -1.03 -3.18 -8.42
CA ILE A 82 0.30 -3.06 -9.01
C ILE A 82 1.05 -2.01 -8.19
N TYR A 83 2.15 -2.39 -7.55
CA TYR A 83 2.86 -1.54 -6.62
C TYR A 83 4.37 -1.63 -6.79
N THR A 84 5.08 -0.60 -6.32
CA THR A 84 6.53 -0.63 -6.29
C THR A 84 7.01 -1.31 -5.00
N GLY A 85 7.74 -2.42 -5.11
CA GLY A 85 8.49 -2.99 -3.99
C GLY A 85 9.82 -2.28 -3.83
N HIS A 86 10.14 -1.86 -2.61
CA HIS A 86 11.40 -1.19 -2.28
C HIS A 86 12.30 -2.12 -1.45
N VAL A 87 13.59 -2.16 -1.80
CA VAL A 87 14.61 -2.97 -1.12
C VAL A 87 15.88 -2.15 -0.98
N PHE A 88 16.34 -1.95 0.25
CA PHE A 88 17.68 -1.40 0.51
C PHE A 88 18.75 -2.43 0.15
N ASP A 89 19.84 -2.00 -0.49
CA ASP A 89 20.92 -2.93 -0.90
C ASP A 89 21.73 -3.44 0.31
N ASP A 90 21.92 -2.60 1.33
CA ASP A 90 22.33 -3.02 2.65
C ASP A 90 21.09 -3.25 3.53
N PRO A 91 20.80 -4.50 3.95
CA PRO A 91 19.67 -4.81 4.83
C PRO A 91 19.73 -4.15 6.21
N GLN A 92 20.90 -3.67 6.64
CA GLN A 92 21.07 -2.93 7.89
C GLN A 92 20.85 -1.42 7.71
N ASN A 93 20.78 -0.97 6.46
CA ASN A 93 20.54 0.42 6.15
C ASN A 93 19.04 0.72 6.22
N ASN A 94 18.67 1.50 7.23
CA ASN A 94 17.32 2.03 7.42
C ASN A 94 17.22 3.52 7.07
N ASP A 95 18.21 4.07 6.36
CA ASP A 95 18.18 5.44 5.87
C ASP A 95 17.28 5.54 4.63
N PRO A 96 16.09 6.16 4.72
CA PRO A 96 15.23 6.40 3.56
C PRO A 96 15.87 7.21 2.44
N PHE A 97 16.93 7.97 2.75
CA PHE A 97 17.64 8.81 1.80
C PHE A 97 18.89 8.14 1.24
N SER A 98 19.15 6.88 1.61
CA SER A 98 20.20 6.08 1.00
C SER A 98 20.01 6.06 -0.51
N PRO A 99 21.05 6.33 -1.31
CA PRO A 99 20.98 6.16 -2.76
C PRO A 99 21.03 4.68 -3.17
N ASP A 100 21.44 3.79 -2.25
CA ASP A 100 21.68 2.37 -2.51
C ASP A 100 20.41 1.55 -2.25
N PHE A 101 19.53 1.53 -3.24
CA PHE A 101 18.29 0.75 -3.21
C PHE A 101 17.92 0.22 -4.59
N ARG A 102 17.04 -0.78 -4.58
CA ARG A 102 16.36 -1.30 -5.76
C ARG A 102 14.85 -1.15 -5.62
N GLN A 103 14.21 -0.85 -6.74
CA GLN A 103 12.77 -0.78 -6.87
C GLN A 103 12.31 -1.68 -8.01
N MET A 104 11.25 -2.45 -7.78
CA MET A 104 10.67 -3.35 -8.77
C MET A 104 9.15 -3.29 -8.74
N GLN A 105 8.50 -3.63 -9.85
CA GLN A 105 7.05 -3.61 -9.95
C GLN A 105 6.49 -4.98 -9.59
N ASN A 106 5.60 -5.00 -8.60
CA ASN A 106 5.00 -6.19 -8.03
C ASN A 106 3.49 -6.20 -8.31
N LEU A 107 2.90 -7.40 -8.24
CA LEU A 107 1.47 -7.62 -8.42
C LEU A 107 0.92 -8.41 -7.23
N ALA A 108 -0.14 -7.90 -6.62
CA ALA A 108 -0.95 -8.60 -5.64
C ALA A 108 -2.39 -8.72 -6.14
N ILE A 109 -3.06 -9.85 -5.86
CA ILE A 109 -4.43 -10.14 -6.31
C ILE A 109 -5.28 -10.49 -5.09
N SER A 110 -6.40 -9.80 -4.91
CA SER A 110 -7.42 -10.12 -3.90
C SER A 110 -8.66 -10.72 -4.58
N GLN A 111 -9.17 -11.82 -3.99
CA GLN A 111 -10.36 -12.53 -4.47
C GLN A 111 -11.65 -12.06 -3.79
N ASP A 112 -11.56 -11.57 -2.56
CA ASP A 112 -12.68 -11.03 -1.78
C ASP A 112 -12.81 -9.51 -1.92
N GLY A 113 -11.79 -8.84 -2.47
CA GLY A 113 -11.75 -7.39 -2.70
C GLY A 113 -11.30 -6.59 -1.47
N ILE A 114 -10.88 -7.26 -0.40
CA ILE A 114 -10.30 -6.67 0.81
C ILE A 114 -8.82 -7.05 0.88
#